data_AF-A0A1G0EXR7-F1
#
_entry.id   AF-A0A1G0EXR7-F1
#
_cell.length_a   1.000
_cell.length_b   1.000
_cell.length_c   1.000
_cell.angle_alpha   90.00
_cell.angle_beta   90.00
_cell.angle_gamma   90.00
#
_symmetry.space_group_name_H-M   'P 1'
#
loop_
_entity.id
_entity.type
_entity.pdbx_description
1 polymer ?
#
loop_
_entity_poly.entity_id
_entity_poly.type
_entity_poly.pdbx_seq_one_letter_code
_entity_poly.pdbx_strand_id
1 'polypeptide(L)'
;MSIFDDIGAFGVTATQFIQDLANLGDIKNLTIQINSQGGSVQDGVAIFNAIKQHPAHVTMEVNGWALSIASFIAMAGDTVRMASNSLLMLHNPWISTAGDAAELRKTADVLDKTKETLISAYARSGKSRAEIIALLDAETWFTADEALAAGFADEVQSSGQPAASFNSNRFTIPPRLLKGNTVMNMQVNNQTPDEIRAAALAADAQRRSEINASFSKFKDRPDVAELQAACEKDHTISAQAADLKLLAILGKDSSPVMGNNYIPGDFEPQARRGNDFKEACTQSLLIRAGVRVENPSPLVRDVERMNITAMAENILSMNGKRNPGFGRADIIKAALTTSDFPELLANTAGKAMMLGYDTEPTTHQIWTGEKEVADFKEKSFVALSEAPGLLEVAEGAEYKHGAFGEAAEKFSIKTFGRMLTITRQALINDDLQAFTAMPAAFGSSARRTEADLVYAKLTGAPVMSDTKTLFHADHGNLAASGTALSVDSLGAARAAMRRQKGIKGESHLDPQPRFLIVPVVLESKAEAMLNSLVLYGASNGVDNLQWIRNLTLVSDPRIDDVSETAWYLAASPAQLDTIVRAYLAGQARPYHEEQIEFEKDGMGVKCRLDFACGVINFRGLYKNPGA
;
A
#
# COMPACT_ATOMS: atom_id res chain seq x y z
N MET A 1 37.70 -4.56 17.72
CA MET A 1 36.43 -4.64 16.95
C MET A 1 36.56 -3.76 15.71
N SER A 2 35.67 -3.91 14.73
CA SER A 2 35.69 -3.12 13.49
C SER A 2 34.30 -2.68 13.05
N ILE A 3 34.18 -1.44 12.58
CA ILE A 3 33.02 -0.85 11.91
C ILE A 3 33.43 -0.60 10.46
N PHE A 4 33.46 -1.68 9.68
CA PHE A 4 33.72 -1.65 8.24
C PHE A 4 32.39 -1.93 7.56
N ASP A 5 32.02 -1.12 6.57
CA ASP A 5 30.71 -1.07 5.88
C ASP A 5 29.69 -0.06 6.47
N ASP A 6 28.52 0.04 5.83
CA ASP A 6 27.40 0.91 6.21
C ASP A 6 26.88 0.62 7.63
N ILE A 7 26.48 1.66 8.35
CA ILE A 7 25.86 1.53 9.67
C ILE A 7 24.35 1.37 9.50
N GLY A 8 23.79 0.26 9.99
CA GLY A 8 22.37 -0.07 9.88
C GLY A 8 22.10 -1.36 9.10
N ALA A 9 20.87 -1.50 8.59
CA ALA A 9 20.32 -2.76 8.08
C ALA A 9 21.12 -3.46 6.97
N PHE A 10 21.98 -2.75 6.24
CA PHE A 10 22.76 -3.27 5.10
C PHE A 10 24.24 -3.52 5.43
N GLY A 11 24.67 -3.30 6.67
CA GLY A 11 26.04 -3.53 7.12
C GLY A 11 26.12 -3.82 8.62
N VAL A 12 26.83 -2.98 9.37
CA VAL A 12 26.99 -3.13 10.82
C VAL A 12 25.75 -2.58 11.53
N THR A 13 24.90 -3.49 12.02
CA THR A 13 23.73 -3.12 12.83
C THR A 13 24.12 -2.82 14.28
N ALA A 14 23.37 -1.93 14.95
CA ALA A 14 23.60 -1.65 16.36
C ALA A 14 23.46 -2.89 17.25
N THR A 15 22.48 -3.75 16.96
CA THR A 15 22.23 -4.99 17.70
C THR A 15 23.44 -5.91 17.67
N GLN A 16 23.99 -6.18 16.48
CA GLN A 16 25.14 -7.05 16.33
C GLN A 16 26.37 -6.46 17.04
N PHE A 17 26.63 -5.17 16.82
CA PHE A 17 27.78 -4.50 17.43
C PHE A 17 27.74 -4.53 18.97
N ILE A 18 26.57 -4.26 19.56
CA ILE A 18 26.40 -4.26 21.02
C ILE A 18 26.54 -5.67 21.59
N GLN A 19 26.05 -6.70 20.88
CA GLN A 19 26.27 -8.10 21.29
C GLN A 19 27.75 -8.47 21.23
N ASP A 20 28.45 -8.10 20.16
CA ASP A 20 29.88 -8.36 20.03
C ASP A 20 30.68 -7.62 21.11
N LEU A 21 30.28 -6.39 21.44
CA LEU A 21 30.87 -5.60 22.52
C LEU A 21 30.67 -6.29 23.87
N ALA A 22 29.46 -6.78 24.16
CA ALA A 22 29.15 -7.51 25.40
C ALA A 22 29.92 -8.84 25.50
N ASN A 23 30.15 -9.53 24.37
CA ASN A 23 30.85 -10.81 24.32
C ASN A 23 32.35 -10.70 24.60
N LEU A 24 32.93 -9.50 24.60
CA LEU A 24 34.34 -9.29 24.95
C LEU A 24 34.62 -9.51 26.45
N GLY A 25 33.60 -9.43 27.30
CA GLY A 25 33.74 -9.55 28.75
C GLY A 25 34.57 -8.41 29.36
N ASP A 26 35.17 -8.66 30.52
CA ASP A 26 35.91 -7.66 31.28
C ASP A 26 37.30 -7.38 30.67
N ILE A 27 37.34 -6.48 29.69
CA ILE A 27 38.58 -5.97 29.10
C ILE A 27 38.91 -4.57 29.61
N LYS A 28 40.21 -4.25 29.69
CA LYS A 28 40.69 -2.92 30.13
C LYS A 28 40.93 -1.94 28.99
N ASN A 29 41.26 -2.44 27.81
CA ASN A 29 41.55 -1.63 26.63
C ASN A 29 40.80 -2.23 25.44
N LEU A 30 40.12 -1.38 24.67
CA LEU A 30 39.36 -1.77 23.49
C LEU A 30 39.76 -0.89 22.31
N THR A 31 40.20 -1.52 21.23
CA THR A 31 40.42 -0.82 19.95
C THR A 31 39.26 -1.08 18.99
N ILE A 32 38.68 -0.02 18.44
CA ILE A 32 37.62 -0.08 17.43
C ILE A 32 38.12 0.58 16.15
N GLN A 33 38.26 -0.21 15.08
CA GLN A 33 38.67 0.27 13.77
C GLN A 33 37.47 0.75 12.97
N ILE A 34 37.55 1.91 12.33
CA ILE A 34 36.49 2.52 11.52
C ILE A 34 36.95 2.66 10.08
N ASN A 35 36.12 2.16 9.17
CA ASN A 35 36.17 2.45 7.74
C ASN A 35 34.74 2.41 7.17
N SER A 36 33.98 3.49 7.36
CA SER A 36 32.56 3.58 7.05
C SER A 36 32.16 4.95 6.52
N GLN A 37 31.25 4.97 5.54
CA GLN A 37 30.64 6.18 5.00
C GLN A 37 29.46 6.70 5.85
N GLY A 38 29.08 5.98 6.92
CA GLY A 38 27.93 6.29 7.75
C GLY A 38 26.71 5.41 7.45
N GLY A 39 25.50 5.95 7.69
CA GLY A 39 24.25 5.21 7.56
C GLY A 39 23.17 5.70 8.52
N SER A 40 22.45 4.77 9.16
CA SER A 40 21.36 5.03 10.11
C SER A 40 21.84 5.87 11.31
N VAL A 41 21.19 7.01 11.53
CA VAL A 41 21.48 7.89 12.67
C VAL A 41 21.10 7.21 13.98
N GLN A 42 19.97 6.50 14.01
CA GLN A 42 19.48 5.82 15.20
C GLN A 42 20.44 4.70 15.65
N ASP A 43 20.90 3.87 14.72
CA ASP A 43 21.86 2.81 15.01
C ASP A 43 23.20 3.40 15.46
N GLY A 44 23.65 4.47 14.81
CA GLY A 44 24.91 5.11 15.20
C GLY A 44 24.88 5.75 16.59
N VAL A 45 23.75 6.35 16.99
CA VAL A 45 23.57 6.84 18.37
C VAL A 45 23.57 5.71 19.39
N ALA A 46 22.94 4.57 19.07
CA ALA A 46 22.96 3.40 19.94
C ALA A 46 24.38 2.83 20.12
N ILE A 47 25.14 2.71 19.03
CA ILE A 47 26.55 2.26 19.05
C ILE A 47 27.40 3.24 19.86
N PHE A 48 27.28 4.54 19.63
CA PHE A 48 28.00 5.58 20.38
C PHE A 48 27.77 5.45 21.88
N ASN A 49 26.51 5.33 22.30
CA ASN A 49 26.15 5.22 23.71
C ASN A 49 26.69 3.93 24.34
N ALA A 50 26.62 2.80 23.62
CA ALA A 50 27.17 1.53 24.09
C ALA A 50 28.69 1.60 24.29
N ILE A 51 29.41 2.26 23.38
CA ILE A 51 30.85 2.49 23.51
C ILE A 51 31.14 3.37 24.73
N LYS A 52 30.43 4.49 24.91
CA LYS A 52 30.60 5.39 26.06
C LYS A 52 30.30 4.76 27.41
N GLN A 53 29.46 3.73 27.45
CA GLN A 53 29.11 3.00 28.67
C GLN A 53 30.09 1.86 28.97
N HIS A 54 30.96 1.50 28.04
CA HIS A 54 31.89 0.40 28.22
C HIS A 54 33.01 0.80 29.21
N PRO A 55 33.38 -0.05 30.19
CA PRO A 55 34.35 0.33 31.23
C PRO A 55 35.82 0.34 30.76
N ALA A 56 36.11 -0.25 29.61
CA ALA A 56 37.45 -0.23 29.01
C ALA A 56 37.83 1.16 28.50
N HIS A 57 39.12 1.45 28.47
CA HIS A 57 39.64 2.58 27.71
C HIS A 57 39.52 2.29 26.21
N VAL A 58 38.74 3.11 25.50
CA VAL A 58 38.41 2.88 24.09
C VAL A 58 39.26 3.74 23.17
N THR A 59 40.02 3.10 22.29
CA THR A 59 40.75 3.75 21.18
C THR A 59 40.00 3.53 19.87
N MET A 60 39.58 4.62 19.20
CA MET A 60 39.04 4.58 17.84
C MET A 60 40.16 4.76 16.84
N GLU A 61 40.27 3.86 15.87
CA GLU A 61 41.25 3.92 14.79
C GLU A 61 40.55 4.12 13.45
N VAL A 62 40.65 5.32 12.87
CA VAL A 62 40.07 5.62 11.55
C VAL A 62 41.08 5.26 10.47
N ASN A 63 40.87 4.09 9.85
CA ASN A 63 41.83 3.49 8.91
C ASN A 63 41.65 3.99 7.46
N GLY A 64 40.45 4.46 7.13
CA GLY A 64 40.10 4.96 5.81
C GLY A 64 39.09 6.09 5.91
N TRP A 65 37.83 5.76 6.15
CA TRP A 65 36.75 6.73 6.20
C TRP A 65 36.01 6.70 7.54
N ALA A 66 35.74 7.89 8.10
CA ALA A 66 34.74 8.08 9.13
C ALA A 66 33.83 9.24 8.70
N LEU A 67 32.84 8.95 7.86
CA LEU A 67 31.96 9.97 7.26
C LEU A 67 30.57 9.94 7.89
N SER A 68 29.91 11.10 7.97
CA SER A 68 28.56 11.22 8.52
C SER A 68 28.47 10.58 9.91
N ILE A 69 27.49 9.69 10.19
CA ILE A 69 27.29 9.10 11.51
C ILE A 69 28.49 8.25 11.98
N ALA A 70 29.38 7.79 11.08
CA ALA A 70 30.62 7.13 11.49
C ALA A 70 31.60 8.11 12.16
N SER A 71 31.65 9.39 11.71
CA SER A 71 32.43 10.43 12.39
C SER A 71 31.89 10.74 13.78
N PHE A 72 30.57 10.67 13.95
CA PHE A 72 29.91 10.82 15.24
C PHE A 72 30.31 9.68 16.19
N ILE A 73 30.26 8.42 15.74
CA ILE A 73 30.70 7.26 16.53
C ILE A 73 32.18 7.36 16.91
N ALA A 74 33.04 7.87 16.02
CA ALA A 74 34.45 8.09 16.35
C ALA A 74 34.64 8.99 17.59
N MET A 75 33.74 9.94 17.82
CA MET A 75 33.81 10.80 19.01
C MET A 75 33.51 10.06 20.32
N ALA A 76 33.01 8.82 20.26
CA ALA A 76 32.69 8.01 21.44
C ALA A 76 33.93 7.54 22.22
N GLY A 77 35.07 7.32 21.56
CA GLY A 77 36.25 6.76 22.23
C GLY A 77 36.91 7.74 23.21
N ASP A 78 37.85 7.24 24.01
CA ASP A 78 38.72 8.05 24.86
C ASP A 78 39.91 8.61 24.07
N THR A 79 40.36 7.89 23.05
CA THR A 79 41.40 8.31 22.10
C THR A 79 40.95 8.07 20.67
N VAL A 80 41.12 9.05 19.78
CA VAL A 80 40.82 8.95 18.35
C VAL A 80 42.10 9.10 17.56
N ARG A 81 42.45 8.06 16.82
CA ARG A 81 43.63 7.99 15.96
C ARG A 81 43.19 7.92 14.53
N MET A 82 43.78 8.75 13.68
CA MET A 82 43.48 8.77 12.25
C MET A 82 44.72 8.34 11.46
N ALA A 83 44.57 7.40 10.53
CA ALA A 83 45.63 7.11 9.57
C ALA A 83 45.88 8.34 8.69
N SER A 84 47.13 8.64 8.33
CA SER A 84 47.51 9.86 7.61
C SER A 84 46.77 10.05 6.27
N ASN A 85 46.28 8.97 5.67
CA ASN A 85 45.51 8.96 4.41
C ASN A 85 43.99 8.81 4.62
N SER A 86 43.50 8.99 5.84
CA SER A 86 42.08 8.87 6.19
C SER A 86 41.32 10.19 6.12
N LEU A 87 40.00 10.11 5.98
CA LEU A 87 39.09 11.25 5.90
C LEU A 87 37.99 11.18 6.95
N LEU A 88 37.63 12.35 7.48
CA LEU A 88 36.52 12.55 8.40
C LEU A 88 35.58 13.62 7.84
N MET A 89 34.25 13.40 7.87
CA MET A 89 33.26 14.32 7.30
C MET A 89 32.08 14.53 8.23
N LEU A 90 31.73 15.80 8.45
CA LEU A 90 30.59 16.28 9.22
C LEU A 90 29.57 16.94 8.29
N HIS A 91 28.29 16.59 8.43
CA HIS A 91 27.19 17.25 7.73
C HIS A 91 25.90 17.19 8.55
N ASN A 92 24.92 18.03 8.21
CA ASN A 92 23.60 18.01 8.84
C ASN A 92 22.88 16.67 8.65
N PRO A 93 22.02 16.26 9.62
CA PRO A 93 21.15 15.13 9.41
C PRO A 93 20.14 15.48 8.32
N TRP A 94 19.92 14.54 7.40
CA TRP A 94 18.92 14.68 6.36
C TRP A 94 18.07 13.41 6.30
N ILE A 95 16.83 13.56 5.83
CA ILE A 95 15.91 12.46 5.58
C ILE A 95 15.10 12.76 4.32
N SER A 96 14.70 11.73 3.59
CA SER A 96 13.66 11.85 2.58
C SER A 96 12.33 11.45 3.21
N THR A 97 11.36 12.37 3.19
CA THR A 97 10.01 12.15 3.72
C THR A 97 9.00 12.81 2.80
N ALA A 98 7.79 12.27 2.74
CA ALA A 98 6.64 12.87 2.05
C ALA A 98 5.48 12.99 3.05
N GLY A 99 4.64 14.01 2.89
CA GLY A 99 3.54 14.32 3.79
C GLY A 99 3.03 15.73 3.56
N ASP A 100 1.99 16.12 4.31
CA ASP A 100 1.47 17.47 4.27
C ASP A 100 2.43 18.51 4.91
N ALA A 101 2.09 19.80 4.83
CA ALA A 101 2.95 20.86 5.35
C ALA A 101 3.14 20.83 6.89
N ALA A 102 2.22 20.21 7.64
CA ALA A 102 2.38 20.03 9.09
C ALA A 102 3.30 18.84 9.39
N GLU A 103 3.17 17.74 8.64
CA GLU A 103 4.02 16.56 8.74
C GLU A 103 5.46 16.87 8.34
N LEU A 104 5.68 17.60 7.24
CA LEU A 104 7.02 18.01 6.82
C LEU A 104 7.69 18.94 7.84
N ARG A 105 6.92 19.86 8.46
CA ARG A 105 7.43 20.70 9.56
C ARG A 105 7.78 19.86 10.79
N LYS A 106 6.94 18.91 11.16
CA LYS A 106 7.21 17.98 12.27
C LYS A 106 8.48 17.16 12.02
N THR A 107 8.71 16.73 10.78
CA THR A 107 9.96 16.04 10.40
C THR A 107 11.16 16.98 10.45
N ALA A 108 11.03 18.24 10.01
CA ALA A 108 12.07 19.25 10.17
C ALA A 108 12.42 19.48 11.66
N ASP A 109 11.41 19.60 12.54
CA ASP A 109 11.62 19.72 13.99
C ASP A 109 12.38 18.52 14.58
N VAL A 110 12.16 17.31 14.04
CA VAL A 110 12.90 16.11 14.44
C VAL A 110 14.35 16.14 13.94
N LEU A 111 14.60 16.64 12.71
CA LEU A 111 15.96 16.83 12.21
C LEU A 111 16.74 17.85 13.05
N ASP A 112 16.10 18.95 13.46
CA ASP A 112 16.72 19.93 14.35
C ASP A 112 17.10 19.30 15.69
N LYS A 113 16.21 18.52 16.30
CA LYS A 113 16.53 17.75 17.53
C LYS A 113 17.64 16.71 17.31
N THR A 114 17.72 16.13 16.12
CA THR A 114 18.78 15.18 15.77
C THR A 114 20.12 15.91 15.64
N LYS A 115 20.13 17.11 15.04
CA LYS A 115 21.30 17.97 14.95
C LYS A 115 21.84 18.32 16.34
N GLU A 116 20.97 18.56 17.32
CA GLU A 116 21.38 18.75 18.73
C GLU A 116 22.18 17.58 19.31
N THR A 117 21.79 16.35 18.95
CA THR A 117 22.50 15.14 19.37
C THR A 117 23.89 15.09 18.75
N LEU A 118 24.01 15.40 17.46
CA LEU A 118 25.31 15.45 16.76
C LEU A 118 26.25 16.50 17.37
N ILE A 119 25.74 17.71 17.62
CA ILE A 119 26.50 18.81 18.24
C ILE A 119 27.13 18.35 19.56
N SER A 120 26.37 17.60 20.36
CA SER A 120 26.82 17.14 21.69
C SER A 120 28.05 16.22 21.62
N ALA A 121 28.14 15.35 20.60
CA ALA A 121 29.33 14.50 20.43
C ALA A 121 30.53 15.28 19.88
N TYR A 122 30.30 16.17 18.90
CA TYR A 122 31.36 16.98 18.31
C TYR A 122 31.92 18.07 19.24
N ALA A 123 31.21 18.39 20.33
CA ALA A 123 31.68 19.26 21.40
C ALA A 123 32.99 18.78 22.04
N ARG A 124 33.32 17.49 21.90
CA ARG A 124 34.62 16.93 22.28
C ARG A 124 35.80 17.72 21.70
N SER A 125 35.65 18.28 20.51
CA SER A 125 36.71 19.07 19.84
C SER A 125 37.11 20.35 20.57
N GLY A 126 36.38 20.75 21.61
CA GLY A 126 36.58 22.01 22.32
C GLY A 126 36.05 23.24 21.56
N LYS A 127 35.48 23.04 20.37
CA LYS A 127 34.83 24.11 19.59
C LYS A 127 33.51 24.52 20.24
N SER A 128 33.17 25.80 20.08
CA SER A 128 31.87 26.30 20.51
C SER A 128 30.76 25.67 19.69
N ARG A 129 29.57 25.65 20.28
CA ARG A 129 28.34 25.20 19.61
C ARG A 129 28.12 25.87 18.25
N ALA A 130 28.37 27.18 18.16
CA ALA A 130 28.18 27.93 16.91
C ALA A 130 29.16 27.49 15.82
N GLU A 131 30.42 27.21 16.18
CA GLU A 131 31.42 26.70 15.25
C GLU A 131 31.05 25.30 14.76
N ILE A 132 30.56 24.41 15.64
CA ILE A 132 30.14 23.06 15.24
C ILE A 132 28.95 23.12 14.28
N ILE A 133 27.97 24.00 14.55
CA ILE A 133 26.84 24.23 13.63
C ILE A 133 27.33 24.67 12.26
N ALA A 134 28.26 25.63 12.21
CA ALA A 134 28.83 26.09 10.95
C ALA A 134 29.56 24.98 10.18
N LEU A 135 30.25 24.07 10.88
CA LEU A 135 30.91 22.92 10.26
C LEU A 135 29.91 21.91 9.68
N LEU A 136 28.79 21.67 10.36
CA LEU A 136 27.71 20.80 9.90
C LEU A 136 26.96 21.39 8.71
N ASP A 137 26.68 22.71 8.75
CA ASP A 137 26.00 23.45 7.68
C ASP A 137 26.83 23.50 6.39
N ALA A 138 28.16 23.55 6.52
CA ALA A 138 29.09 23.61 5.39
C ALA A 138 29.47 22.24 4.81
N GLU A 139 28.94 21.13 5.35
CA GLU A 139 29.36 19.76 5.00
C GLU A 139 30.90 19.62 5.01
N THR A 140 31.51 19.82 6.17
CA THR A 140 32.97 19.97 6.25
C THR A 140 33.71 18.64 6.20
N TRP A 141 34.73 18.58 5.36
CA TRP A 141 35.66 17.45 5.22
C TRP A 141 37.04 17.77 5.79
N PHE A 142 37.61 16.81 6.50
CA PHE A 142 38.91 16.88 7.15
C PHE A 142 39.81 15.72 6.70
N THR A 143 41.05 16.03 6.33
CA THR A 143 42.18 15.08 6.38
C THR A 143 42.53 14.76 7.83
N ALA A 144 43.34 13.72 8.06
CA ALA A 144 43.82 13.36 9.40
C ALA A 144 44.50 14.54 10.14
N ASP A 145 45.36 15.30 9.45
CA ASP A 145 46.04 16.46 10.03
C ASP A 145 45.06 17.62 10.32
N GLU A 146 44.10 17.88 9.41
CA GLU A 146 43.07 18.89 9.63
C GLU A 146 42.14 18.50 10.80
N ALA A 147 41.81 17.21 10.95
CA ALA A 147 40.99 16.70 12.04
C ALA A 147 41.72 16.80 13.38
N LEU A 148 43.02 16.51 13.42
CA LEU A 148 43.87 16.73 14.59
C LEU A 148 43.91 18.22 14.97
N ALA A 149 44.18 19.10 14.01
CA ALA A 149 44.21 20.55 14.24
C ALA A 149 42.84 21.10 14.66
N ALA A 150 41.75 20.49 14.20
CA ALA A 150 40.39 20.85 14.57
C ALA A 150 39.92 20.25 15.91
N GLY A 151 40.69 19.33 16.52
CA GLY A 151 40.33 18.67 17.79
C GLY A 151 39.41 17.46 17.64
N PHE A 152 39.15 16.98 16.42
CA PHE A 152 38.35 15.77 16.17
C PHE A 152 39.18 14.48 16.21
N ALA A 153 40.51 14.58 16.22
CA ALA A 153 41.44 13.48 16.45
C ALA A 153 42.48 13.86 17.50
N ASP A 154 43.05 12.88 18.18
CA ASP A 154 44.09 13.06 19.19
C ASP A 154 45.49 12.75 18.63
N GLU A 155 45.60 11.83 17.65
CA GLU A 155 46.87 11.45 17.03
C GLU A 155 46.69 11.10 15.54
N VAL A 156 47.73 11.39 14.74
CA VAL A 156 47.84 10.93 13.35
C VAL A 156 48.87 9.81 13.27
N GLN A 157 48.48 8.66 12.72
CA GLN A 157 49.34 7.49 12.55
C GLN A 157 49.88 7.41 11.12
N SER A 158 51.15 7.02 10.98
CA SER A 158 51.76 6.71 9.68
C SER A 158 51.12 5.45 9.09
N SER A 159 50.64 5.55 7.85
CA SER A 159 49.87 4.48 7.21
C SER A 159 50.69 3.18 7.06
N GLY A 160 50.25 2.10 7.71
CA GLY A 160 50.59 0.73 7.33
C GLY A 160 49.40 0.10 6.58
N GLN A 161 49.66 -0.40 5.35
CA GLN A 161 48.75 -1.13 4.43
C GLN A 161 47.31 -0.57 4.27
N PRO A 162 46.94 -0.03 3.09
CA PRO A 162 45.59 0.48 2.85
C PRO A 162 44.55 -0.65 2.91
N ALA A 163 43.64 -0.58 3.90
CA ALA A 163 42.48 -1.44 3.96
C ALA A 163 41.46 -1.01 2.89
N ALA A 164 41.26 -1.89 1.89
CA ALA A 164 40.18 -1.96 0.91
C ALA A 164 39.47 -0.64 0.53
N SER A 165 39.70 -0.19 -0.71
CA SER A 165 38.94 0.90 -1.33
C SER A 165 37.45 0.53 -1.48
N PHE A 166 36.59 1.18 -0.71
CA PHE A 166 35.15 1.21 -0.98
C PHE A 166 34.86 2.27 -2.05
N ASN A 167 33.94 1.97 -2.96
CA ASN A 167 33.52 2.88 -4.03
C ASN A 167 32.25 3.62 -3.55
N SER A 168 32.37 4.83 -3.01
CA SER A 168 31.21 5.58 -2.52
C SER A 168 30.48 6.29 -3.67
N ASN A 169 29.31 5.79 -4.05
CA ASN A 169 28.37 6.54 -4.90
C ASN A 169 27.48 7.52 -4.10
N ARG A 170 27.65 7.61 -2.77
CA ARG A 170 26.78 8.41 -1.88
C ARG A 170 27.21 9.86 -1.66
N PHE A 171 28.50 10.18 -1.76
CA PHE A 171 29.02 11.52 -1.49
C PHE A 171 30.06 11.93 -2.53
N THR A 172 30.03 13.19 -2.96
CA THR A 172 31.02 13.76 -3.89
C THR A 172 32.23 14.24 -3.10
N ILE A 173 33.34 13.49 -3.15
CA ILE A 173 34.57 13.86 -2.44
C ILE A 173 35.18 15.12 -3.08
N PRO A 174 35.47 16.19 -2.30
CA PRO A 174 36.12 17.39 -2.82
C PRO A 174 37.46 17.06 -3.51
N PRO A 175 37.72 17.54 -4.75
CA PRO A 175 38.93 17.19 -5.49
C PRO A 175 40.25 17.54 -4.79
N ARG A 176 40.25 18.54 -3.89
CA ARG A 176 41.42 18.92 -3.08
C ARG A 176 41.89 17.80 -2.15
N LEU A 177 40.98 16.92 -1.74
CA LEU A 177 41.24 15.80 -0.81
C LEU A 177 41.61 14.50 -1.53
N LEU A 178 41.46 14.45 -2.85
CA LEU A 178 41.85 13.32 -3.69
C LEU A 178 43.34 13.36 -4.09
N LYS A 179 44.05 14.45 -3.79
CA LYS A 179 45.49 14.59 -4.07
C LYS A 179 46.27 14.57 -2.76
N GLY A 180 47.06 13.51 -2.56
CA GLY A 180 47.94 13.37 -1.40
C GLY A 180 48.92 14.55 -1.28
N ASN A 181 49.07 15.03 -0.05
CA ASN A 181 50.02 16.04 0.44
C ASN A 181 50.01 17.42 -0.24
N THR A 182 49.29 18.37 0.36
CA THR A 182 49.76 19.77 0.42
C THR A 182 49.36 20.40 1.75
N VAL A 183 50.34 20.51 2.65
CA VAL A 183 50.26 21.30 3.87
C VAL A 183 50.03 22.77 3.49
N MET A 184 48.95 23.38 3.98
CA MET A 184 48.73 24.83 3.90
C MET A 184 48.82 25.43 5.30
N ASN A 185 49.78 26.34 5.45
CA ASN A 185 50.06 27.15 6.63
C ASN A 185 48.80 27.86 7.16
N MET A 186 48.47 27.64 8.43
CA MET A 186 47.54 28.49 9.17
C MET A 186 48.36 29.61 9.84
N GLN A 187 48.27 30.83 9.31
CA GLN A 187 48.78 32.01 10.00
C GLN A 187 47.85 32.34 11.19
N VAL A 188 48.42 32.29 12.40
CA VAL A 188 47.76 32.77 13.61
C VAL A 188 47.77 34.30 13.58
N ASN A 189 46.59 34.89 13.45
CA ASN A 189 46.41 36.33 13.22
C ASN A 189 46.59 37.10 14.53
N ASN A 190 47.71 37.83 14.66
CA ASN A 190 48.06 38.63 15.82
C ASN A 190 47.73 40.12 15.56
N GLN A 191 46.47 40.41 15.24
CA GLN A 191 46.05 41.77 14.83
C GLN A 191 45.98 42.74 16.01
N THR A 192 46.53 43.93 15.78
CA THR A 192 46.50 45.06 16.69
C THR A 192 45.10 45.71 16.75
N PRO A 193 44.76 46.47 17.82
CA PRO A 193 43.44 47.13 17.94
C PRO A 193 43.08 48.05 16.77
N ASP A 194 44.07 48.65 16.10
CA ASP A 194 43.86 49.49 14.92
C ASP A 194 43.54 48.67 13.66
N GLU A 195 44.12 47.47 13.53
CA GLU A 195 43.81 46.53 12.44
C GLU A 195 42.41 45.91 12.61
N ILE A 196 41.97 45.65 13.84
CA ILE A 196 40.60 45.21 14.14
C ILE A 196 39.60 46.32 13.79
N ARG A 197 39.92 47.57 14.11
CA ARG A 197 39.08 48.73 13.77
C ARG A 197 39.02 48.96 12.26
N ALA A 198 40.13 48.80 11.55
CA ALA A 198 40.18 48.88 10.09
C ALA A 198 39.39 47.75 9.42
N ALA A 199 39.50 46.52 9.93
CA ALA A 199 38.74 45.37 9.45
C ALA A 199 37.23 45.51 9.71
N ALA A 200 36.82 46.04 10.88
CA ALA A 200 35.42 46.31 11.19
C ALA A 200 34.83 47.40 10.28
N LEU A 201 35.60 48.45 9.96
CA LEU A 201 35.18 49.49 9.00
C LEU A 201 35.09 48.94 7.57
N ALA A 202 36.02 48.07 7.16
CA ALA A 202 35.97 47.40 5.85
C ALA A 202 34.77 46.45 5.75
N ALA A 203 34.45 45.71 6.82
CA ALA A 203 33.29 44.83 6.89
C ALA A 203 31.97 45.61 6.86
N ASP A 204 31.85 46.76 7.56
CA ASP A 204 30.66 47.62 7.48
C ASP A 204 30.52 48.27 6.10
N ALA A 205 31.62 48.66 5.46
CA ALA A 205 31.61 49.18 4.09
C ALA A 205 31.14 48.11 3.08
N GLN A 206 31.64 46.88 3.21
CA GLN A 206 31.23 45.75 2.38
C GLN A 206 29.74 45.41 2.56
N ARG A 207 29.27 45.34 3.81
CA ARG A 207 27.85 45.13 4.15
C ARG A 207 26.93 46.18 3.52
N ARG A 208 27.29 47.47 3.62
CA ARG A 208 26.54 48.56 2.98
C ARG A 208 26.54 48.44 1.46
N SER A 209 27.66 48.05 0.86
CA SER A 209 27.75 47.82 -0.58
C SER A 209 26.82 46.69 -1.04
N GLU A 210 26.74 45.60 -0.29
CA GLU A 210 25.86 44.46 -0.58
C GLU A 210 24.37 44.83 -0.45
N ILE A 211 23.99 45.53 0.63
CA ILE A 211 22.63 46.06 0.80
C ILE A 211 22.27 47.01 -0.35
N ASN A 212 23.16 47.93 -0.71
CA ASN A 212 22.92 48.87 -1.80
C ASN A 212 22.73 48.14 -3.14
N ALA A 213 23.56 47.12 -3.41
CA ALA A 213 23.47 46.33 -4.64
C ALA A 213 22.09 45.63 -4.79
N SER A 214 21.56 45.02 -3.72
CA SER A 214 20.25 44.38 -3.72
C SER A 214 19.10 45.38 -3.90
N PHE A 215 19.16 46.53 -3.21
CA PHE A 215 18.08 47.52 -3.20
C PHE A 215 18.09 48.42 -4.45
N SER A 216 19.24 48.63 -5.09
CA SER A 216 19.41 49.51 -6.26
C SER A 216 18.48 49.19 -7.43
N LYS A 217 18.07 47.92 -7.58
CA LYS A 217 17.17 47.43 -8.64
C LYS A 217 15.72 47.89 -8.45
N PHE A 218 15.36 48.35 -7.26
CA PHE A 218 14.00 48.74 -6.87
C PHE A 218 13.93 50.17 -6.31
N LYS A 219 14.99 50.97 -6.53
CA LYS A 219 15.14 52.34 -6.00
C LYS A 219 14.02 53.33 -6.40
N ASP A 220 13.28 53.02 -7.46
CA ASP A 220 12.19 53.87 -7.98
C ASP A 220 10.93 53.79 -7.10
N ARG A 221 10.90 52.84 -6.14
CA ARG A 221 9.83 52.67 -5.16
C ARG A 221 10.11 53.46 -3.86
N PRO A 222 9.23 54.40 -3.45
CA PRO A 222 9.47 55.24 -2.27
C PRO A 222 9.61 54.44 -0.96
N ASP A 223 8.82 53.38 -0.82
CA ASP A 223 8.82 52.47 0.34
C ASP A 223 10.10 51.63 0.44
N VAL A 224 10.72 51.32 -0.70
CA VAL A 224 12.02 50.63 -0.75
C VAL A 224 13.17 51.58 -0.39
N ALA A 225 13.12 52.83 -0.82
CA ALA A 225 14.14 53.83 -0.51
C ALA A 225 14.21 54.13 1.00
N GLU A 226 13.05 54.23 1.67
CA GLU A 226 12.98 54.40 3.12
C GLU A 226 13.53 53.17 3.88
N LEU A 227 13.19 51.96 3.43
CA LEU A 227 13.72 50.72 4.02
C LEU A 227 15.24 50.60 3.83
N GLN A 228 15.76 50.96 2.65
CA GLN A 228 17.20 50.95 2.38
C GLN A 228 17.95 51.85 3.37
N ALA A 229 17.49 53.09 3.55
CA ALA A 229 18.11 54.03 4.48
C ALA A 229 18.07 53.53 5.94
N ALA A 230 17.01 52.83 6.33
CA ALA A 230 16.91 52.21 7.65
C ALA A 230 17.90 51.04 7.82
N CYS A 231 18.05 50.17 6.83
CA CYS A 231 18.97 49.02 6.84
C CYS A 231 20.45 49.44 6.78
N GLU A 232 20.79 50.51 6.04
CA GLU A 232 22.16 51.02 5.99
C GLU A 232 22.58 51.69 7.32
N LYS A 233 21.62 52.28 8.05
CA LYS A 233 21.85 52.92 9.37
C LYS A 233 22.00 51.91 10.51
N ASP A 234 21.35 50.76 10.41
CA ASP A 234 21.47 49.68 11.38
C ASP A 234 22.76 48.88 11.14
N HIS A 235 23.71 48.98 12.06
CA HIS A 235 24.99 48.26 12.02
C HIS A 235 24.91 46.79 12.45
N THR A 236 23.75 46.33 12.95
CA THR A 236 23.55 44.94 13.40
C THR A 236 22.88 44.04 12.36
N ILE A 237 22.29 44.62 11.32
CA ILE A 237 21.57 43.88 10.29
C ILE A 237 22.53 43.32 9.23
N SER A 238 22.45 42.02 8.95
CA SER A 238 23.17 41.40 7.83
C SER A 238 22.53 41.74 6.48
N ALA A 239 23.30 41.65 5.39
CA ALA A 239 22.78 41.87 4.04
C ALA A 239 21.59 40.94 3.71
N GLN A 240 21.69 39.67 4.11
CA GLN A 240 20.63 38.68 3.91
C GLN A 240 19.35 39.01 4.70
N ALA A 241 19.47 39.56 5.91
CA ALA A 241 18.31 40.02 6.68
C ALA A 241 17.66 41.27 6.07
N ALA A 242 18.45 42.16 5.46
CA ALA A 242 17.93 43.30 4.69
C ALA A 242 17.19 42.84 3.42
N ASP A 243 17.71 41.82 2.72
CA ASP A 243 17.08 41.24 1.53
C ASP A 243 15.71 40.60 1.85
N LEU A 244 15.59 39.94 3.00
CA LEU A 244 14.30 39.38 3.47
C LEU A 244 13.27 40.50 3.73
N LYS A 245 13.70 41.64 4.30
CA LYS A 245 12.81 42.80 4.49
C LYS A 245 12.42 43.43 3.14
N LEU A 246 13.34 43.49 2.18
CA LEU A 246 13.07 43.96 0.83
C LEU A 246 12.03 43.07 0.14
N LEU A 247 12.18 41.74 0.24
CA LEU A 247 11.25 40.77 -0.34
C LEU A 247 9.83 40.93 0.24
N ALA A 248 9.73 41.18 1.55
CA ALA A 248 8.44 41.41 2.21
C ALA A 248 7.73 42.69 1.71
N ILE A 249 8.46 43.78 1.43
CA ILE A 249 7.89 44.99 0.84
C ILE A 249 7.48 44.77 -0.62
N LEU A 250 8.31 44.08 -1.40
CA LEU A 250 7.98 43.75 -2.79
C LEU A 250 6.73 42.88 -2.90
N GLY A 251 6.49 42.01 -1.91
CA GLY A 251 5.32 41.13 -1.84
C GLY A 251 4.06 41.75 -1.22
N LYS A 252 4.13 42.96 -0.64
CA LYS A 252 3.05 43.55 0.16
C LYS A 252 1.76 43.82 -0.64
N ASP A 253 1.90 44.15 -1.92
CA ASP A 253 0.77 44.46 -2.82
C ASP A 253 0.58 43.39 -3.92
N SER A 254 1.33 42.29 -3.85
CA SER A 254 1.18 41.18 -4.79
C SER A 254 0.17 40.17 -4.28
N SER A 255 -0.93 39.99 -5.02
CA SER A 255 -1.82 38.84 -4.89
C SER A 255 -1.44 37.77 -5.94
N PRO A 256 -1.61 36.46 -5.66
CA PRO A 256 -1.38 35.43 -6.68
C PRO A 256 -2.28 35.68 -7.88
N VAL A 257 -1.76 35.52 -9.10
CA VAL A 257 -2.46 35.75 -10.39
C VAL A 257 -3.64 34.79 -10.64
N MET A 258 -4.02 33.97 -9.66
CA MET A 258 -5.16 33.05 -9.72
C MET A 258 -5.96 33.10 -8.41
N GLY A 259 -6.60 34.23 -8.16
CA GLY A 259 -7.74 34.31 -7.24
C GLY A 259 -9.03 33.96 -7.98
N ASN A 260 -9.78 33.00 -7.44
CA ASN A 260 -11.07 32.46 -7.89
C ASN A 260 -11.05 31.43 -9.03
N ASN A 261 -10.87 30.16 -8.66
CA ASN A 261 -11.78 29.09 -9.06
C ASN A 261 -12.11 28.23 -7.84
N TYR A 262 -13.34 28.34 -7.36
CA TYR A 262 -13.92 27.37 -6.44
C TYR A 262 -14.35 26.14 -7.26
N ILE A 263 -13.71 24.99 -7.03
CA ILE A 263 -14.27 23.67 -7.34
C ILE A 263 -14.22 22.88 -6.03
N PRO A 264 -15.35 22.46 -5.46
CA PRO A 264 -15.37 21.64 -4.25
C PRO A 264 -15.00 20.21 -4.63
N GLY A 265 -13.87 19.74 -4.10
CA GLY A 265 -13.43 18.34 -4.20
C GLY A 265 -11.91 18.25 -4.06
N ASP A 266 -11.46 17.63 -2.96
CA ASP A 266 -10.10 17.20 -2.62
C ASP A 266 -9.09 17.18 -3.78
N PHE A 267 -8.36 18.28 -4.00
CA PHE A 267 -7.28 18.37 -4.99
C PHE A 267 -5.98 18.85 -4.33
N GLU A 268 -5.09 17.89 -4.04
CA GLU A 268 -3.72 18.15 -3.59
C GLU A 268 -2.79 18.46 -4.79
N PRO A 269 -1.99 19.55 -4.78
CA PRO A 269 -1.40 20.08 -6.02
C PRO A 269 -0.07 19.47 -6.50
N GLN A 270 0.62 18.63 -5.72
CA GLN A 270 2.00 18.22 -6.05
C GLN A 270 2.30 16.71 -6.04
N ALA A 271 1.53 15.88 -5.35
CA ALA A 271 1.66 14.42 -5.44
C ALA A 271 0.86 13.79 -6.59
N ARG A 272 0.00 14.58 -7.26
CA ARG A 272 -1.01 14.06 -8.19
C ARG A 272 -0.76 14.22 -9.68
N ARG A 273 0.18 15.03 -10.19
CA ARG A 273 0.31 15.16 -11.67
C ARG A 273 0.60 13.82 -12.38
N GLY A 274 1.42 12.96 -11.78
CA GLY A 274 1.66 11.60 -12.28
C GLY A 274 0.44 10.70 -12.11
N ASN A 275 -0.22 10.74 -10.95
CA ASN A 275 -1.40 9.91 -10.67
C ASN A 275 -2.64 10.32 -11.47
N ASP A 276 -2.91 11.61 -11.63
CA ASP A 276 -3.99 12.18 -12.43
C ASP A 276 -3.79 11.85 -13.92
N PHE A 277 -2.54 11.90 -14.41
CA PHE A 277 -2.21 11.46 -15.76
C PHE A 277 -2.40 9.95 -15.92
N LYS A 278 -1.92 9.14 -14.97
CA LYS A 278 -2.14 7.67 -14.97
C LYS A 278 -3.63 7.34 -14.95
N GLU A 279 -4.40 8.03 -14.12
CA GLU A 279 -5.84 7.84 -14.01
C GLU A 279 -6.56 8.25 -15.29
N ALA A 280 -6.24 9.42 -15.85
CA ALA A 280 -6.81 9.87 -17.12
C ALA A 280 -6.48 8.91 -18.27
N CYS A 281 -5.24 8.40 -18.34
CA CYS A 281 -4.85 7.40 -19.32
C CYS A 281 -5.61 6.08 -19.11
N THR A 282 -5.73 5.61 -17.87
CA THR A 282 -6.52 4.41 -17.52
C THR A 282 -7.98 4.56 -17.98
N GLN A 283 -8.62 5.68 -17.65
CA GLN A 283 -10.00 5.96 -18.03
C GLN A 283 -10.13 6.10 -19.56
N SER A 284 -9.16 6.72 -20.24
CA SER A 284 -9.13 6.81 -21.70
C SER A 284 -9.03 5.44 -22.37
N LEU A 285 -8.16 4.55 -21.88
CA LEU A 285 -8.04 3.19 -22.41
C LEU A 285 -9.34 2.39 -22.21
N LEU A 286 -10.00 2.54 -21.06
CA LEU A 286 -11.30 1.93 -20.80
C LEU A 286 -12.38 2.45 -21.76
N ILE A 287 -12.48 3.76 -21.95
CA ILE A 287 -13.44 4.37 -22.89
C ILE A 287 -13.19 3.91 -24.32
N ARG A 288 -11.91 3.86 -24.75
CA ARG A 288 -11.52 3.35 -26.09
C ARG A 288 -11.88 1.88 -26.26
N ALA A 289 -11.88 1.10 -25.18
CA ALA A 289 -12.32 -0.30 -25.16
C ALA A 289 -13.85 -0.46 -25.06
N GLY A 290 -14.62 0.63 -25.12
CA GLY A 290 -16.08 0.60 -25.04
C GLY A 290 -16.63 0.44 -23.62
N VAL A 291 -15.79 0.55 -22.60
CA VAL A 291 -16.21 0.51 -21.19
C VAL A 291 -16.74 1.89 -20.79
N ARG A 292 -17.95 1.93 -20.25
CA ARG A 292 -18.53 3.16 -19.71
C ARG A 292 -17.83 3.54 -18.41
N VAL A 293 -17.15 4.67 -18.40
CA VAL A 293 -16.60 5.29 -17.19
C VAL A 293 -17.59 6.36 -16.72
N GLU A 294 -18.07 6.23 -15.49
CA GLU A 294 -18.91 7.25 -14.88
C GLU A 294 -18.06 8.45 -14.45
N ASN A 295 -18.47 9.66 -14.85
CA ASN A 295 -17.80 10.92 -14.53
C ASN A 295 -16.27 10.89 -14.80
N PRO A 296 -15.85 10.73 -16.07
CA PRO A 296 -14.43 10.71 -16.40
C PRO A 296 -13.74 12.03 -16.04
N SER A 297 -12.47 11.95 -15.66
CA SER A 297 -11.63 13.10 -15.37
C SER A 297 -11.59 14.06 -16.58
N PRO A 298 -11.61 15.39 -16.37
CA PRO A 298 -11.48 16.35 -17.46
C PRO A 298 -10.23 16.14 -18.33
N LEU A 299 -9.16 15.63 -17.73
CA LEU A 299 -7.87 15.33 -18.38
C LEU A 299 -7.96 14.19 -19.41
N VAL A 300 -9.02 13.37 -19.39
CA VAL A 300 -9.22 12.29 -20.36
C VAL A 300 -9.20 12.82 -21.79
N ARG A 301 -9.76 14.02 -22.03
CA ARG A 301 -9.80 14.66 -23.36
C ARG A 301 -8.41 14.93 -23.92
N ASP A 302 -7.44 15.21 -23.05
CA ASP A 302 -6.09 15.55 -23.45
C ASP A 302 -5.27 14.29 -23.81
N VAL A 303 -5.62 13.14 -23.22
CA VAL A 303 -4.93 11.85 -23.44
C VAL A 303 -5.67 10.90 -24.38
N GLU A 304 -6.92 11.21 -24.76
CA GLU A 304 -7.78 10.34 -25.58
C GLU A 304 -7.15 9.91 -26.91
N ARG A 305 -6.36 10.81 -27.50
CA ARG A 305 -5.68 10.59 -28.79
C ARG A 305 -4.28 10.00 -28.67
N MET A 306 -3.79 9.78 -27.45
CA MET A 306 -2.47 9.19 -27.23
C MET A 306 -2.52 7.68 -27.46
N ASN A 307 -1.55 7.13 -28.17
CA ASN A 307 -1.33 5.68 -28.23
C ASN A 307 -0.55 5.21 -26.98
N ILE A 308 -0.52 3.91 -26.69
CA ILE A 308 0.18 3.38 -25.50
C ILE A 308 1.67 3.78 -25.50
N THR A 309 2.31 3.85 -26.67
CA THR A 309 3.72 4.29 -26.77
C THR A 309 3.89 5.77 -26.38
N ALA A 310 2.97 6.65 -26.78
CA ALA A 310 2.98 8.06 -26.43
C ALA A 310 2.65 8.29 -24.95
N MET A 311 1.75 7.47 -24.37
CA MET A 311 1.53 7.44 -22.92
C MET A 311 2.82 7.03 -22.18
N ALA A 312 3.53 6.01 -22.69
CA ALA A 312 4.81 5.57 -22.15
C ALA A 312 5.92 6.64 -22.27
N GLU A 313 6.01 7.36 -23.39
CA GLU A 313 6.93 8.49 -23.56
C GLU A 313 6.65 9.60 -22.56
N ASN A 314 5.37 9.95 -22.35
CA ASN A 314 4.98 10.98 -21.38
C ASN A 314 5.36 10.57 -19.95
N ILE A 315 5.14 9.30 -19.56
CA ILE A 315 5.56 8.78 -18.25
C ILE A 315 7.07 8.81 -18.08
N LEU A 316 7.84 8.45 -19.11
CA LEU A 316 9.30 8.54 -19.08
C LEU A 316 9.77 10.00 -18.95
N SER A 317 9.14 10.91 -19.67
CA SER A 317 9.41 12.35 -19.61
C SER A 317 9.09 12.92 -18.21
N MET A 318 7.95 12.53 -17.62
CA MET A 318 7.57 12.91 -16.24
C MET A 318 8.58 12.39 -15.20
N ASN A 319 9.16 11.21 -15.44
CA ASN A 319 10.23 10.63 -14.62
C ASN A 319 11.63 11.21 -14.94
N GLY A 320 11.72 12.31 -15.69
CA GLY A 320 12.98 12.99 -16.00
C GLY A 320 13.88 12.27 -17.01
N LYS A 321 13.43 11.16 -17.60
CA LYS A 321 14.16 10.42 -18.64
C LYS A 321 13.89 11.07 -19.99
N ARG A 322 14.92 11.71 -20.56
CA ARG A 322 14.90 12.16 -21.95
C ARG A 322 15.15 10.96 -22.85
N ASN A 323 14.27 10.73 -23.83
CA ASN A 323 14.41 9.65 -24.83
C ASN A 323 14.65 10.18 -26.26
N PRO A 324 15.72 10.96 -26.54
CA PRO A 324 15.98 11.35 -27.93
C PRO A 324 16.40 10.11 -28.74
N GLY A 325 15.58 9.71 -29.72
CA GLY A 325 15.95 8.70 -30.72
C GLY A 325 15.62 7.25 -30.37
N PHE A 326 14.84 6.97 -29.33
CA PHE A 326 14.38 5.60 -29.05
C PHE A 326 13.33 5.15 -30.07
N GLY A 327 13.43 3.90 -30.55
CA GLY A 327 12.34 3.27 -31.28
C GLY A 327 11.17 2.95 -30.35
N ARG A 328 9.96 2.73 -30.89
CA ARG A 328 8.76 2.35 -30.10
C ARG A 328 9.04 1.20 -29.12
N ALA A 329 9.82 0.24 -29.59
CA ALA A 329 10.19 -0.96 -28.88
C ALA A 329 11.13 -0.69 -27.68
N ASP A 330 11.94 0.36 -27.76
CA ASP A 330 12.88 0.78 -26.71
C ASP A 330 12.18 1.68 -25.69
N ILE A 331 11.25 2.52 -26.15
CA ILE A 331 10.36 3.32 -25.28
C ILE A 331 9.57 2.41 -24.35
N ILE A 332 8.88 1.41 -24.89
CA ILE A 332 8.08 0.49 -24.07
C ILE A 332 8.97 -0.28 -23.10
N LYS A 333 10.15 -0.74 -23.55
CA LYS A 333 11.11 -1.43 -22.67
C LYS A 333 11.59 -0.52 -21.53
N ALA A 334 11.93 0.73 -21.84
CA ALA A 334 12.33 1.71 -20.84
C ALA A 334 11.18 2.06 -19.88
N ALA A 335 9.95 2.19 -20.37
CA ALA A 335 8.78 2.47 -19.56
C ALA A 335 8.42 1.32 -18.62
N LEU A 336 8.58 0.07 -19.05
CA LEU A 336 8.42 -1.10 -18.17
C LEU A 336 9.45 -1.12 -17.03
N THR A 337 10.59 -0.43 -17.14
CA THR A 337 11.53 -0.28 -16.00
C THR A 337 11.10 0.78 -14.97
N THR A 338 10.04 1.54 -15.26
CA THR A 338 9.41 2.49 -14.31
C THR A 338 8.25 1.82 -13.58
N SER A 339 7.84 2.31 -12.41
CA SER A 339 6.65 1.81 -11.70
C SER A 339 5.34 2.30 -12.33
N ASP A 340 5.33 3.56 -12.80
CA ASP A 340 4.11 4.24 -13.26
C ASP A 340 3.43 3.60 -14.47
N PHE A 341 4.21 3.10 -15.44
CA PHE A 341 3.67 2.54 -16.67
C PHE A 341 3.09 1.13 -16.48
N PRO A 342 3.76 0.18 -15.80
CA PRO A 342 3.15 -1.07 -15.35
C PRO A 342 1.87 -0.85 -14.53
N GLU A 343 1.89 0.07 -13.55
CA GLU A 343 0.72 0.37 -12.72
C GLU A 343 -0.48 0.85 -13.55
N LEU A 344 -0.27 1.71 -14.55
CA LEU A 344 -1.32 2.17 -15.46
C LEU A 344 -1.95 1.01 -16.22
N LEU A 345 -1.13 0.13 -16.78
CA LEU A 345 -1.59 -1.01 -17.56
C LEU A 345 -2.33 -2.02 -16.68
N ALA A 346 -1.82 -2.27 -15.47
CA ALA A 346 -2.45 -3.15 -14.50
C ALA A 346 -3.77 -2.60 -13.97
N ASN A 347 -3.83 -1.31 -13.63
CA ASN A 347 -5.08 -0.66 -13.24
C ASN A 347 -6.15 -0.73 -14.34
N THR A 348 -5.75 -0.57 -15.60
CA THR A 348 -6.63 -0.74 -16.75
C THR A 348 -7.15 -2.18 -16.85
N ALA A 349 -6.24 -3.16 -16.76
CA ALA A 349 -6.59 -4.57 -16.79
C ALA A 349 -7.47 -5.00 -15.60
N GLY A 350 -7.18 -4.51 -14.39
CA GLY A 350 -7.95 -4.77 -13.18
C GLY A 350 -9.37 -4.21 -13.25
N LYS A 351 -9.54 -2.99 -13.77
CA LYS A 351 -10.89 -2.41 -14.00
C LYS A 351 -11.66 -3.16 -15.06
N ALA A 352 -11.00 -3.57 -16.16
CA ALA A 352 -11.64 -4.38 -17.19
C ALA A 352 -12.07 -5.76 -16.64
N MET A 353 -11.24 -6.37 -15.79
CA MET A 353 -11.55 -7.63 -15.11
C MET A 353 -12.74 -7.50 -14.16
N MET A 354 -12.79 -6.43 -13.36
CA MET A 354 -13.94 -6.13 -12.50
C MET A 354 -15.23 -6.00 -13.30
N LEU A 355 -15.19 -5.25 -14.41
CA LEU A 355 -16.34 -5.12 -15.29
C LEU A 355 -16.81 -6.49 -15.83
N GLY A 356 -15.88 -7.32 -16.30
CA GLY A 356 -16.21 -8.66 -16.77
C GLY A 356 -16.82 -9.55 -15.68
N TYR A 357 -16.41 -9.36 -14.43
CA TYR A 357 -16.97 -10.05 -13.28
C TYR A 357 -18.38 -9.57 -12.91
N ASP A 358 -18.63 -8.25 -12.95
CA ASP A 358 -19.92 -7.64 -12.59
C ASP A 358 -21.00 -7.83 -13.66
N THR A 359 -20.59 -7.85 -14.93
CA THR A 359 -21.51 -8.02 -16.08
C THR A 359 -21.92 -9.46 -16.33
N GLU A 360 -21.17 -10.43 -15.82
CA GLU A 360 -21.49 -11.85 -16.00
C GLU A 360 -22.79 -12.20 -15.24
N PRO A 361 -23.83 -12.72 -15.93
CA PRO A 361 -25.11 -13.02 -15.30
C PRO A 361 -24.96 -14.02 -14.15
N THR A 362 -25.53 -13.70 -12.99
CA THR A 362 -25.52 -14.63 -11.84
C THR A 362 -26.85 -14.81 -11.18
N THR A 363 -27.21 -16.08 -11.09
CA THR A 363 -28.47 -16.62 -10.56
C THR A 363 -28.28 -17.14 -9.13
N HIS A 364 -27.05 -17.46 -8.73
CA HIS A 364 -26.76 -18.08 -7.44
C HIS A 364 -26.76 -17.09 -6.26
N GLN A 365 -26.52 -15.79 -6.50
CA GLN A 365 -26.36 -14.81 -5.43
C GLN A 365 -27.65 -14.47 -4.70
N ILE A 366 -28.79 -14.52 -5.39
CA ILE A 366 -30.09 -14.11 -4.87
C ILE A 366 -30.63 -15.07 -3.79
N TRP A 367 -30.24 -16.34 -3.83
CA TRP A 367 -30.77 -17.37 -2.94
C TRP A 367 -29.73 -17.96 -1.98
N THR A 368 -28.45 -17.58 -2.10
CA THR A 368 -27.37 -18.01 -1.21
C THR A 368 -26.95 -16.90 -0.26
N GLY A 369 -26.59 -17.27 0.97
CA GLY A 369 -26.04 -16.34 1.96
C GLY A 369 -24.60 -15.95 1.64
N GLU A 370 -24.18 -14.77 2.07
CA GLU A 370 -22.79 -14.30 1.93
C GLU A 370 -22.15 -14.11 3.30
N LYS A 371 -20.91 -14.59 3.46
CA LYS A 371 -20.11 -14.41 4.67
C LYS A 371 -18.69 -13.99 4.33
N GLU A 372 -18.10 -13.17 5.19
CA GLU A 372 -16.69 -12.82 5.11
C GLU A 372 -15.88 -13.59 6.14
N VAL A 373 -14.67 -13.98 5.76
CA VAL A 373 -13.79 -14.84 6.53
C VAL A 373 -12.40 -14.19 6.57
N ALA A 374 -11.83 -14.05 7.76
CA ALA A 374 -10.52 -13.41 7.93
C ALA A 374 -9.30 -14.26 7.49
N ASP A 375 -9.40 -15.58 7.36
CA ASP A 375 -8.26 -16.46 7.09
C ASP A 375 -8.66 -17.75 6.31
N PHE A 376 -7.65 -18.49 5.85
CA PHE A 376 -7.81 -19.75 5.09
C PHE A 376 -8.03 -20.99 5.97
N LYS A 377 -8.08 -20.82 7.29
CA LYS A 377 -8.28 -21.94 8.21
C LYS A 377 -9.71 -22.46 8.08
N GLU A 378 -9.88 -23.75 8.33
CA GLU A 378 -11.20 -24.34 8.40
C GLU A 378 -12.01 -23.66 9.50
N LYS A 379 -13.14 -23.04 9.13
CA LYS A 379 -14.04 -22.40 10.08
C LYS A 379 -15.25 -23.26 10.31
N SER A 380 -15.63 -23.36 11.57
CA SER A 380 -16.89 -23.95 12.00
C SER A 380 -17.95 -22.87 11.95
N PHE A 381 -18.89 -23.01 11.02
CA PHE A 381 -20.09 -22.18 10.99
C PHE A 381 -21.13 -22.89 11.84
N VAL A 382 -21.31 -22.39 13.07
CA VAL A 382 -22.28 -22.94 14.02
C VAL A 382 -23.66 -22.41 13.67
N ALA A 383 -24.57 -23.32 13.34
CA ALA A 383 -25.99 -23.06 13.40
C ALA A 383 -26.43 -23.23 14.86
N LEU A 384 -26.72 -22.12 15.54
CA LEU A 384 -27.27 -22.14 16.89
C LEU A 384 -28.73 -22.57 16.81
N SER A 385 -29.14 -23.53 17.64
CA SER A 385 -30.54 -23.97 17.70
C SER A 385 -31.47 -22.85 18.18
N GLU A 386 -32.74 -22.96 17.80
CA GLU A 386 -33.82 -22.18 18.40
C GLU A 386 -33.80 -22.30 19.94
N ALA A 387 -34.24 -21.23 20.61
CA ALA A 387 -34.40 -21.24 22.05
C ALA A 387 -35.42 -22.32 22.46
N PRO A 388 -35.14 -23.11 23.50
CA PRO A 388 -36.05 -24.14 23.97
C PRO A 388 -37.43 -23.55 24.29
N GLY A 389 -38.49 -24.27 23.90
CA GLY A 389 -39.86 -23.81 24.05
C GLY A 389 -40.21 -23.46 25.49
N LEU A 390 -41.02 -22.42 25.67
CA LEU A 390 -41.49 -22.01 26.99
C LEU A 390 -42.40 -23.10 27.56
N LEU A 391 -42.01 -23.67 28.70
CA LEU A 391 -42.83 -24.62 29.43
C LEU A 391 -43.83 -23.85 30.29
N GLU A 392 -45.07 -24.34 30.37
CA GLU A 392 -46.05 -23.84 31.31
C GLU A 392 -45.57 -24.09 32.73
N VAL A 393 -45.35 -23.01 33.49
CA VAL A 393 -44.93 -23.07 34.89
C VAL A 393 -46.17 -22.81 35.75
N ALA A 394 -46.58 -23.83 36.51
CA ALA A 394 -47.66 -23.68 37.48
C ALA A 394 -47.29 -22.65 38.56
N GLU A 395 -48.27 -21.94 39.11
CA GLU A 395 -48.05 -20.90 40.12
C GLU A 395 -47.27 -21.46 41.34
N GLY A 396 -46.03 -20.99 41.53
CA GLY A 396 -45.12 -21.44 42.60
C GLY A 396 -44.09 -22.52 42.20
N ALA A 397 -44.09 -22.99 40.95
CA ALA A 397 -43.09 -23.95 40.46
C ALA A 397 -41.80 -23.27 39.95
N GLU A 398 -40.69 -24.02 39.96
CA GLU A 398 -39.39 -23.56 39.47
C GLU A 398 -39.30 -23.63 37.93
N TYR A 399 -38.68 -22.60 37.33
CA TYR A 399 -38.41 -22.56 35.89
C TYR A 399 -37.34 -23.61 35.52
N LYS A 400 -37.62 -24.43 34.51
CA LYS A 400 -36.63 -25.39 33.99
C LYS A 400 -35.62 -24.67 33.09
N HIS A 401 -34.32 -24.93 33.31
CA HIS A 401 -33.27 -24.48 32.42
C HIS A 401 -33.31 -25.25 31.08
N GLY A 402 -33.42 -24.51 29.98
CA GLY A 402 -33.25 -25.06 28.64
C GLY A 402 -31.83 -24.85 28.12
N ALA A 403 -31.28 -25.85 27.42
CA ALA A 403 -29.98 -25.76 26.76
C ALA A 403 -30.15 -25.46 25.26
N PHE A 404 -29.20 -24.76 24.63
CA PHE A 404 -29.14 -24.64 23.18
C PHE A 404 -28.50 -25.90 22.57
N GLY A 405 -28.99 -26.32 21.39
CA GLY A 405 -28.32 -27.33 20.57
C GLY A 405 -27.39 -26.66 19.57
N GLU A 406 -26.26 -27.29 19.25
CA GLU A 406 -25.29 -26.78 18.27
C GLU A 406 -25.11 -27.81 17.15
N ALA A 407 -25.14 -27.34 15.90
CA ALA A 407 -24.66 -28.09 14.75
C ALA A 407 -23.63 -27.23 14.02
N ALA A 408 -22.45 -27.77 13.78
CA ALA A 408 -21.34 -27.04 13.18
C ALA A 408 -20.93 -27.68 11.86
N GLU A 409 -21.06 -26.92 10.77
CA GLU A 409 -20.56 -27.30 9.46
C GLU A 409 -19.23 -26.61 9.19
N LYS A 410 -18.29 -27.35 8.60
CA LYS A 410 -16.91 -26.89 8.43
C LYS A 410 -16.54 -26.76 6.96
N PHE A 411 -15.96 -25.62 6.60
CA PHE A 411 -15.33 -25.44 5.29
C PHE A 411 -14.25 -24.35 5.33
N SER A 412 -13.35 -24.38 4.36
CA SER A 412 -12.23 -23.42 4.23
C SER A 412 -12.24 -22.76 2.86
N ILE A 413 -11.76 -21.52 2.80
CA ILE A 413 -11.54 -20.80 1.54
C ILE A 413 -10.45 -21.49 0.71
N LYS A 414 -10.64 -21.51 -0.61
CA LYS A 414 -9.64 -21.96 -1.57
C LYS A 414 -9.30 -20.84 -2.55
N THR A 415 -8.05 -20.84 -2.99
CA THR A 415 -7.53 -19.87 -3.93
C THR A 415 -7.64 -20.40 -5.35
N PHE A 416 -8.33 -19.66 -6.20
CA PHE A 416 -8.42 -19.89 -7.65
C PHE A 416 -7.67 -18.76 -8.36
N GLY A 417 -6.82 -19.08 -9.33
CA GLY A 417 -6.12 -18.03 -10.05
C GLY A 417 -5.46 -18.51 -11.33
N ARG A 418 -5.23 -17.56 -12.24
CA ARG A 418 -4.54 -17.79 -13.51
C ARG A 418 -3.80 -16.52 -13.93
N MET A 419 -2.68 -16.70 -14.62
CA MET A 419 -1.84 -15.61 -15.09
C MET A 419 -2.05 -15.37 -16.58
N LEU A 420 -2.18 -14.10 -16.95
CA LEU A 420 -2.22 -13.61 -18.31
C LEU A 420 -0.92 -12.88 -18.61
N THR A 421 -0.11 -13.40 -19.53
CA THR A 421 1.09 -12.69 -19.99
C THR A 421 0.72 -11.82 -21.19
N ILE A 422 0.81 -10.50 -21.02
CA ILE A 422 0.70 -9.54 -22.12
C ILE A 422 2.08 -9.37 -22.74
N THR A 423 2.22 -9.80 -24.00
CA THR A 423 3.51 -9.84 -24.68
C THR A 423 3.96 -8.43 -25.08
N ARG A 424 5.29 -8.22 -25.18
CA ARG A 424 5.86 -6.99 -25.76
C ARG A 424 5.34 -6.68 -27.16
N GLN A 425 4.99 -7.69 -27.95
CA GLN A 425 4.43 -7.49 -29.29
C GLN A 425 3.04 -6.84 -29.23
N ALA A 426 2.18 -7.29 -28.30
CA ALA A 426 0.87 -6.67 -28.09
C ALA A 426 0.99 -5.21 -27.60
N LEU A 427 1.97 -4.92 -26.73
CA LEU A 427 2.29 -3.56 -26.29
C LEU A 427 2.76 -2.65 -27.44
N ILE A 428 3.63 -3.15 -28.33
CA ILE A 428 4.16 -2.38 -29.47
C ILE A 428 3.08 -2.13 -30.53
N ASN A 429 2.19 -3.10 -30.72
CA ASN A 429 1.11 -3.04 -31.72
C ASN A 429 -0.12 -2.25 -31.24
N ASP A 430 -0.08 -1.66 -30.03
CA ASP A 430 -1.21 -0.93 -29.42
C ASP A 430 -2.48 -1.80 -29.36
N ASP A 431 -2.34 -3.11 -29.09
CA ASP A 431 -3.47 -4.03 -29.04
C ASP A 431 -4.29 -3.82 -27.76
N LEU A 432 -5.24 -2.89 -27.83
CA LEU A 432 -6.14 -2.54 -26.74
C LEU A 432 -6.96 -3.73 -26.23
N GLN A 433 -7.25 -4.73 -27.07
CA GLN A 433 -8.06 -5.89 -26.67
C GLN A 433 -7.29 -6.80 -25.71
N ALA A 434 -5.97 -6.86 -25.82
CA ALA A 434 -5.13 -7.61 -24.89
C ALA A 434 -5.21 -7.06 -23.45
N PHE A 435 -5.48 -5.77 -23.27
CA PHE A 435 -5.57 -5.11 -21.96
C PHE A 435 -7.00 -5.02 -21.41
N THR A 436 -8.01 -5.27 -22.25
CA THR A 436 -9.41 -5.05 -21.88
C THR A 436 -10.24 -6.31 -22.05
N ALA A 437 -10.38 -6.82 -23.27
CA ALA A 437 -11.19 -8.00 -23.55
C ALA A 437 -10.67 -9.26 -22.85
N MET A 438 -9.34 -9.49 -22.84
CA MET A 438 -8.77 -10.65 -22.14
C MET A 438 -9.00 -10.57 -20.62
N PRO A 439 -8.59 -9.49 -19.91
CA PRO A 439 -8.88 -9.38 -18.47
C PRO A 439 -10.37 -9.44 -18.14
N ALA A 440 -11.24 -8.83 -18.95
CA ALA A 440 -12.69 -8.94 -18.77
C ALA A 440 -13.17 -10.39 -18.86
N ALA A 441 -12.71 -11.16 -19.85
CA ALA A 441 -13.04 -12.57 -19.96
C ALA A 441 -12.57 -13.41 -18.75
N PHE A 442 -11.43 -13.06 -18.15
CA PHE A 442 -10.97 -13.67 -16.90
C PHE A 442 -11.88 -13.31 -15.71
N GLY A 443 -12.33 -12.06 -15.63
CA GLY A 443 -13.33 -11.63 -14.66
C GLY A 443 -14.63 -12.44 -14.77
N SER A 444 -15.16 -12.57 -15.98
CA SER A 444 -16.33 -13.40 -16.26
C SER A 444 -16.08 -14.87 -15.90
N SER A 445 -14.88 -15.40 -16.19
CA SER A 445 -14.51 -16.77 -15.80
C SER A 445 -14.43 -16.97 -14.29
N ALA A 446 -13.96 -15.97 -13.53
CA ALA A 446 -13.93 -16.02 -12.08
C ALA A 446 -15.36 -16.11 -11.53
N ARG A 447 -16.28 -15.31 -12.08
CA ARG A 447 -17.70 -15.34 -11.73
C ARG A 447 -18.37 -16.67 -12.09
N ARG A 448 -18.06 -17.25 -13.26
CA ARG A 448 -18.51 -18.59 -13.64
C ARG A 448 -18.03 -19.66 -12.67
N THR A 449 -16.78 -19.57 -12.22
CA THR A 449 -16.21 -20.51 -11.24
C THR A 449 -16.98 -20.48 -9.91
N GLU A 450 -17.42 -19.30 -9.45
CA GLU A 450 -18.30 -19.21 -8.26
C GLU A 450 -19.62 -19.94 -8.49
N ALA A 451 -20.26 -19.71 -9.64
CA ALA A 451 -21.50 -20.37 -10.01
C ALA A 451 -21.33 -21.90 -10.08
N ASP A 452 -20.27 -22.38 -10.75
CA ASP A 452 -19.93 -23.80 -10.87
C ASP A 452 -19.82 -24.45 -9.49
N LEU A 453 -19.11 -23.80 -8.55
CA LEU A 453 -18.91 -24.31 -7.19
C LEU A 453 -20.20 -24.31 -6.37
N VAL A 454 -21.06 -23.29 -6.51
CA VAL A 454 -22.35 -23.24 -5.81
C VAL A 454 -23.30 -24.30 -6.33
N TYR A 455 -23.48 -24.39 -7.66
CA TYR A 455 -24.38 -25.38 -8.25
C TYR A 455 -23.86 -26.80 -8.05
N ALA A 456 -22.54 -27.03 -8.04
CA ALA A 456 -21.97 -28.33 -7.66
C ALA A 456 -22.34 -28.75 -6.22
N LYS A 457 -22.53 -27.82 -5.28
CA LYS A 457 -23.05 -28.14 -3.95
C LYS A 457 -24.54 -28.44 -3.93
N LEU A 458 -25.33 -27.76 -4.78
CA LEU A 458 -26.77 -27.98 -4.89
C LEU A 458 -27.09 -29.31 -5.61
N THR A 459 -26.47 -29.58 -6.76
CA THR A 459 -26.77 -30.76 -7.57
C THR A 459 -26.02 -32.00 -7.10
N GLY A 460 -24.86 -31.82 -6.46
CA GLY A 460 -24.05 -32.88 -5.89
C GLY A 460 -24.66 -33.52 -4.64
N ALA A 461 -23.88 -34.42 -4.04
CA ALA A 461 -24.22 -35.11 -2.80
C ALA A 461 -23.25 -34.73 -1.67
N PRO A 462 -23.15 -33.45 -1.26
CA PRO A 462 -22.28 -33.08 -0.15
C PRO A 462 -22.79 -33.73 1.13
N VAL A 463 -21.87 -34.36 1.87
CA VAL A 463 -22.15 -34.99 3.16
C VAL A 463 -22.06 -33.92 4.26
N MET A 464 -23.07 -33.88 5.13
CA MET A 464 -23.16 -32.97 6.27
C MET A 464 -22.57 -33.60 7.54
N SER A 465 -22.49 -32.82 8.62
CA SER A 465 -21.95 -33.25 9.92
C SER A 465 -22.63 -34.49 10.54
N ASP A 466 -23.86 -34.80 10.12
CA ASP A 466 -24.62 -35.99 10.52
C ASP A 466 -24.37 -37.23 9.65
N THR A 467 -23.34 -37.20 8.79
CA THR A 467 -22.94 -38.25 7.84
C THR A 467 -23.92 -38.52 6.70
N LYS A 468 -24.99 -37.73 6.58
CA LYS A 468 -25.98 -37.86 5.50
C LYS A 468 -25.73 -36.84 4.40
N THR A 469 -26.20 -37.14 3.20
CA THR A 469 -26.14 -36.20 2.07
C THR A 469 -27.09 -35.04 2.29
N LEU A 470 -26.77 -33.85 1.73
CA LEU A 470 -27.61 -32.65 1.84
C LEU A 470 -29.10 -32.96 1.60
N PHE A 471 -29.40 -33.63 0.48
CA PHE A 471 -30.75 -34.15 0.23
C PHE A 471 -30.83 -35.61 0.67
N HIS A 472 -31.66 -35.88 1.67
CA HIS A 472 -31.85 -37.21 2.22
C HIS A 472 -33.27 -37.38 2.76
N ALA A 473 -33.80 -38.61 2.76
CA ALA A 473 -35.16 -38.89 3.26
C ALA A 473 -35.32 -38.48 4.72
N ASP A 474 -34.33 -38.81 5.57
CA ASP A 474 -34.33 -38.45 7.00
C ASP A 474 -34.25 -36.93 7.27
N HIS A 475 -33.77 -36.15 6.30
CA HIS A 475 -33.77 -34.70 6.40
C HIS A 475 -35.14 -34.10 6.09
N GLY A 476 -36.09 -34.90 5.59
CA GLY A 476 -37.42 -34.41 5.17
C GLY A 476 -37.35 -33.39 4.03
N ASN A 477 -36.25 -33.37 3.28
CA ASN A 477 -35.97 -32.40 2.23
C ASN A 477 -35.81 -33.01 0.83
N LEU A 478 -36.16 -34.29 0.68
CA LEU A 478 -36.12 -35.02 -0.58
C LEU A 478 -37.49 -35.65 -0.84
N ALA A 479 -38.01 -35.47 -2.05
CA ALA A 479 -39.24 -36.13 -2.48
C ALA A 479 -39.04 -37.66 -2.51
N ALA A 480 -39.99 -38.41 -1.91
CA ALA A 480 -39.94 -39.87 -1.86
C ALA A 480 -39.99 -40.54 -3.25
N SER A 481 -40.66 -39.90 -4.20
CA SER A 481 -40.67 -40.27 -5.61
C SER A 481 -40.50 -39.01 -6.46
N GLY A 482 -39.75 -39.12 -7.56
CA GLY A 482 -39.65 -38.07 -8.55
C GLY A 482 -41.01 -37.76 -9.19
N THR A 483 -41.44 -36.51 -9.14
CA THR A 483 -42.72 -36.06 -9.72
C THR A 483 -42.50 -34.84 -10.58
N ALA A 484 -43.24 -34.76 -11.69
CA ALA A 484 -43.21 -33.59 -12.55
C ALA A 484 -43.56 -32.30 -11.78
N LEU A 485 -42.98 -31.19 -12.22
CA LEU A 485 -43.32 -29.86 -11.70
C LEU A 485 -44.81 -29.58 -11.94
N SER A 486 -45.57 -29.41 -10.86
CA SER A 486 -47.01 -29.11 -10.84
C SER A 486 -47.37 -28.36 -9.55
N VAL A 487 -48.59 -27.79 -9.52
CA VAL A 487 -49.11 -27.12 -8.31
C VAL A 487 -49.11 -28.07 -7.11
N ASP A 488 -49.51 -29.34 -7.31
CA ASP A 488 -49.59 -30.33 -6.24
C ASP A 488 -48.21 -30.73 -5.71
N SER A 489 -47.24 -30.94 -6.62
CA SER A 489 -45.88 -31.31 -6.21
C SER A 489 -45.16 -30.15 -5.51
N LEU A 490 -45.42 -28.89 -5.93
CA LEU A 490 -44.99 -27.70 -5.20
C LEU A 490 -45.68 -27.56 -3.83
N GLY A 491 -46.97 -27.87 -3.73
CA GLY A 491 -47.71 -27.86 -2.46
C GLY A 491 -47.15 -28.87 -1.46
N ALA A 492 -46.82 -30.08 -1.92
CA ALA A 492 -46.18 -31.11 -1.11
C ALA A 492 -44.78 -30.68 -0.64
N ALA A 493 -43.97 -30.10 -1.54
CA ALA A 493 -42.65 -29.59 -1.21
C ALA A 493 -42.71 -28.44 -0.18
N ARG A 494 -43.64 -27.49 -0.34
CA ARG A 494 -43.88 -26.42 0.64
C ARG A 494 -44.28 -26.99 1.99
N ALA A 495 -45.16 -27.99 2.03
CA ALA A 495 -45.56 -28.63 3.28
C ALA A 495 -44.38 -29.33 3.98
N ALA A 496 -43.50 -29.99 3.20
CA ALA A 496 -42.29 -30.61 3.73
C ALA A 496 -41.32 -29.57 4.32
N MET A 497 -41.06 -28.47 3.61
CA MET A 497 -40.23 -27.37 4.12
C MET A 497 -40.81 -26.77 5.40
N ARG A 498 -42.09 -26.41 5.42
CA ARG A 498 -42.73 -25.79 6.58
C ARG A 498 -42.81 -26.68 7.81
N ARG A 499 -42.78 -28.01 7.64
CA ARG A 499 -42.77 -29.00 8.74
C ARG A 499 -41.37 -29.26 9.32
N GLN A 500 -40.33 -28.62 8.77
CA GLN A 500 -38.98 -28.74 9.31
C GLN A 500 -38.93 -28.27 10.77
N LYS A 501 -38.23 -29.04 11.58
CA LYS A 501 -38.05 -28.76 13.01
C LYS A 501 -36.66 -28.20 13.30
N GLY A 502 -36.52 -27.47 14.40
CA GLY A 502 -35.23 -27.00 14.89
C GLY A 502 -34.24 -28.14 15.15
N ILE A 503 -32.99 -27.80 15.48
CA ILE A 503 -31.90 -28.77 15.67
C ILE A 503 -32.24 -29.82 16.74
N LYS A 504 -32.96 -29.42 17.79
CA LYS A 504 -33.43 -30.33 18.86
C LYS A 504 -34.72 -31.09 18.55
N GLY A 505 -35.41 -30.76 17.45
CA GLY A 505 -36.70 -31.38 17.12
C GLY A 505 -37.87 -30.98 18.02
N GLU A 506 -37.68 -29.95 18.87
CA GLU A 506 -38.66 -29.52 19.88
C GLU A 506 -39.67 -28.50 19.31
N SER A 507 -39.28 -27.62 18.39
CA SER A 507 -40.17 -26.63 17.78
C SER A 507 -40.09 -26.65 16.24
N HIS A 508 -41.12 -26.09 15.60
CA HIS A 508 -41.16 -25.95 14.14
C HIS A 508 -40.41 -24.68 13.72
N LEU A 509 -39.52 -24.82 12.75
CA LEU A 509 -38.73 -23.71 12.20
C LEU A 509 -39.51 -22.93 11.12
N ASP A 510 -40.48 -23.58 10.47
CA ASP A 510 -41.35 -23.03 9.41
C ASP A 510 -40.64 -22.21 8.30
N PRO A 511 -39.57 -22.76 7.65
CA PRO A 511 -38.92 -22.08 6.54
C PRO A 511 -39.88 -21.93 5.36
N GLN A 512 -40.11 -20.69 4.91
CA GLN A 512 -40.98 -20.40 3.78
C GLN A 512 -40.23 -20.51 2.46
N PRO A 513 -40.74 -21.23 1.46
CA PRO A 513 -40.13 -21.21 0.13
C PRO A 513 -40.26 -19.81 -0.48
N ARG A 514 -39.13 -19.29 -0.99
CA ARG A 514 -39.08 -17.99 -1.69
C ARG A 514 -38.53 -18.12 -3.10
N PHE A 515 -37.65 -19.09 -3.33
CA PHE A 515 -37.01 -19.32 -4.62
C PHE A 515 -37.39 -20.68 -5.18
N LEU A 516 -37.78 -20.70 -6.46
CA LEU A 516 -37.97 -21.91 -7.24
C LEU A 516 -36.77 -22.04 -8.18
N ILE A 517 -35.94 -23.04 -7.95
CA ILE A 517 -34.72 -23.27 -8.72
C ILE A 517 -34.97 -24.44 -9.67
N VAL A 518 -34.82 -24.20 -10.98
CA VAL A 518 -35.14 -25.18 -12.03
C VAL A 518 -34.05 -25.25 -13.10
N PRO A 519 -33.94 -26.38 -13.81
CA PRO A 519 -33.22 -26.46 -15.07
C PRO A 519 -33.85 -25.54 -16.12
N VAL A 520 -33.05 -25.07 -17.08
CA VAL A 520 -33.51 -24.19 -18.17
C VAL A 520 -34.59 -24.88 -19.00
N VAL A 521 -34.53 -26.21 -19.13
CA VAL A 521 -35.57 -27.01 -19.81
C VAL A 521 -36.97 -26.84 -19.17
N LEU A 522 -37.05 -26.58 -17.87
CA LEU A 522 -38.31 -26.38 -17.14
C LEU A 522 -38.69 -24.91 -16.94
N GLU A 523 -37.86 -23.96 -17.40
CA GLU A 523 -38.05 -22.52 -17.18
C GLU A 523 -39.39 -22.02 -17.71
N SER A 524 -39.69 -22.25 -18.99
CA SER A 524 -40.96 -21.83 -19.61
C SER A 524 -42.19 -22.40 -18.89
N LYS A 525 -42.07 -23.64 -18.37
CA LYS A 525 -43.14 -24.28 -17.61
C LYS A 525 -43.31 -23.63 -16.24
N ALA A 526 -42.21 -23.31 -15.56
CA ALA A 526 -42.22 -22.60 -14.30
C ALA A 526 -42.75 -21.17 -14.45
N GLU A 527 -42.32 -20.41 -15.46
CA GLU A 527 -42.83 -19.07 -15.75
C GLU A 527 -44.34 -19.05 -15.99
N ALA A 528 -44.84 -19.99 -16.80
CA ALA A 528 -46.27 -20.11 -17.07
C ALA A 528 -47.07 -20.37 -15.77
N MET A 529 -46.50 -21.15 -14.84
CA MET A 529 -47.14 -21.44 -13.56
C MET A 529 -47.09 -20.26 -12.56
N LEU A 530 -45.99 -19.51 -12.55
CA LEU A 530 -45.79 -18.37 -11.64
C LEU A 530 -46.58 -17.13 -12.08
N ASN A 531 -46.67 -16.87 -13.38
CA ASN A 531 -47.32 -15.67 -13.92
C ASN A 531 -48.80 -15.85 -14.23
N SER A 532 -49.31 -17.09 -14.27
CA SER A 532 -50.73 -17.33 -14.54
C SER A 532 -51.62 -16.75 -13.44
N LEU A 533 -52.71 -16.09 -13.84
CA LEU A 533 -53.75 -15.61 -12.93
C LEU A 533 -54.73 -16.72 -12.52
N VAL A 534 -54.93 -17.71 -13.39
CA VAL A 534 -55.73 -18.91 -13.13
C VAL A 534 -54.79 -20.05 -12.72
N LEU A 535 -55.25 -20.98 -11.90
CA LEU A 535 -54.46 -22.14 -11.50
C LEU A 535 -53.95 -22.90 -12.73
N TYR A 536 -52.63 -23.09 -12.81
CA TYR A 536 -51.99 -23.71 -13.98
C TYR A 536 -52.49 -25.15 -14.18
N GLY A 537 -53.07 -25.43 -15.35
CA GLY A 537 -53.66 -26.73 -15.70
C GLY A 537 -55.13 -26.91 -15.27
N ALA A 538 -55.76 -25.93 -14.62
CA ALA A 538 -57.18 -25.97 -14.28
C ALA A 538 -58.06 -25.33 -15.37
N SER A 539 -59.36 -25.68 -15.37
CA SER A 539 -60.37 -24.95 -16.15
C SER A 539 -60.58 -23.54 -15.59
N ASN A 540 -60.97 -22.60 -16.46
CA ASN A 540 -61.20 -21.19 -16.09
C ASN A 540 -62.11 -21.07 -14.84
N GLY A 541 -61.68 -20.27 -13.84
CA GLY A 541 -62.47 -19.96 -12.64
C GLY A 541 -61.82 -20.29 -11.29
N VAL A 542 -60.62 -20.88 -11.28
CA VAL A 542 -59.84 -21.10 -10.05
C VAL A 542 -58.66 -20.14 -10.04
N ASP A 543 -58.63 -19.20 -9.09
CA ASP A 543 -57.51 -18.26 -8.94
C ASP A 543 -56.21 -19.00 -8.62
N ASN A 544 -55.10 -18.54 -9.18
CA ASN A 544 -53.80 -19.08 -8.86
C ASN A 544 -53.42 -18.75 -7.40
N LEU A 545 -52.74 -19.68 -6.75
CA LEU A 545 -52.35 -19.56 -5.35
C LEU A 545 -51.32 -18.42 -5.20
N GLN A 546 -51.64 -17.40 -4.40
CA GLN A 546 -50.79 -16.21 -4.24
C GLN A 546 -49.36 -16.53 -3.82
N TRP A 547 -49.15 -17.58 -3.03
CA TRP A 547 -47.81 -17.98 -2.59
C TRP A 547 -46.94 -18.51 -3.73
N ILE A 548 -47.53 -19.17 -4.74
CA ILE A 548 -46.80 -19.65 -5.93
C ILE A 548 -46.34 -18.45 -6.73
N ARG A 549 -47.25 -17.47 -6.96
CA ARG A 549 -46.94 -16.23 -7.68
C ARG A 549 -45.84 -15.39 -7.03
N ASN A 550 -45.67 -15.51 -5.72
CA ASN A 550 -44.64 -14.80 -4.96
C ASN A 550 -43.29 -15.52 -4.94
N LEU A 551 -43.14 -16.67 -5.61
CA LEU A 551 -41.82 -17.31 -5.77
C LEU A 551 -41.01 -16.57 -6.83
N THR A 552 -39.73 -16.37 -6.56
CA THR A 552 -38.79 -15.89 -7.58
C THR A 552 -38.20 -17.10 -8.31
N LEU A 553 -38.35 -17.11 -9.63
CA LEU A 553 -37.77 -18.12 -10.49
C LEU A 553 -36.26 -17.94 -10.60
N VAL A 554 -35.53 -19.05 -10.52
CA VAL A 554 -34.09 -19.12 -10.75
C VAL A 554 -33.84 -20.28 -11.70
N SER A 555 -33.38 -19.99 -12.90
CA SER A 555 -32.99 -20.98 -13.92
C SER A 555 -31.47 -20.94 -14.08
N ASP A 556 -30.81 -22.10 -14.20
CA ASP A 556 -29.39 -22.14 -14.55
C ASP A 556 -29.03 -23.38 -15.38
N PRO A 557 -28.27 -23.23 -16.48
CA PRO A 557 -27.91 -24.34 -17.37
C PRO A 557 -27.08 -25.43 -16.68
N ARG A 558 -26.35 -25.09 -15.59
CA ARG A 558 -25.55 -26.08 -14.84
C ARG A 558 -26.38 -27.16 -14.17
N ILE A 559 -27.69 -26.90 -13.99
CA ILE A 559 -28.61 -27.88 -13.44
C ILE A 559 -28.99 -28.89 -14.53
N ASP A 560 -29.19 -28.42 -15.77
CA ASP A 560 -29.49 -29.27 -16.93
C ASP A 560 -28.39 -30.31 -17.16
N ASP A 561 -27.12 -29.92 -16.98
CA ASP A 561 -25.95 -30.83 -17.11
C ASP A 561 -26.02 -32.05 -16.17
N VAL A 562 -26.75 -31.95 -15.05
CA VAL A 562 -26.92 -33.04 -14.08
C VAL A 562 -28.30 -33.69 -14.20
N SER A 563 -29.35 -32.89 -14.36
CA SER A 563 -30.73 -33.38 -14.50
C SER A 563 -31.63 -32.29 -15.08
N GLU A 564 -32.24 -32.60 -16.23
CA GLU A 564 -33.25 -31.76 -16.89
C GLU A 564 -34.62 -31.78 -16.20
N THR A 565 -34.82 -32.69 -15.24
CA THR A 565 -36.12 -32.93 -14.59
C THR A 565 -36.14 -32.53 -13.11
N ALA A 566 -34.99 -32.54 -12.44
CA ALA A 566 -34.90 -32.22 -11.03
C ALA A 566 -35.11 -30.72 -10.76
N TRP A 567 -35.92 -30.40 -9.75
CA TRP A 567 -36.18 -29.02 -9.34
C TRP A 567 -36.07 -28.87 -7.83
N TYR A 568 -35.83 -27.64 -7.38
CA TYR A 568 -35.54 -27.34 -5.98
C TYR A 568 -36.36 -26.15 -5.48
N LEU A 569 -36.68 -26.17 -4.19
CA LEU A 569 -37.18 -24.98 -3.48
C LEU A 569 -36.16 -24.55 -2.43
N ALA A 570 -35.95 -23.25 -2.34
CA ALA A 570 -35.11 -22.64 -1.33
C ALA A 570 -35.84 -21.55 -0.55
N ALA A 571 -35.58 -21.50 0.75
CA ALA A 571 -35.98 -20.41 1.63
C ALA A 571 -35.09 -19.18 1.40
N SER A 572 -35.53 -18.02 1.90
CA SER A 572 -34.70 -16.83 1.86
C SER A 572 -33.48 -16.98 2.78
N PRO A 573 -32.26 -16.59 2.33
CA PRO A 573 -31.09 -16.60 3.21
C PRO A 573 -31.29 -15.71 4.45
N ALA A 574 -32.09 -14.65 4.35
CA ALA A 574 -32.44 -13.80 5.49
C ALA A 574 -33.25 -14.53 6.58
N GLN A 575 -34.01 -15.58 6.23
CA GLN A 575 -34.73 -16.41 7.20
C GLN A 575 -33.84 -17.56 7.69
N LEU A 576 -33.21 -18.28 6.75
CA LEU A 576 -32.36 -19.41 7.04
C LEU A 576 -31.28 -19.54 5.96
N ASP A 577 -30.05 -19.25 6.32
CA ASP A 577 -28.92 -19.53 5.45
C ASP A 577 -28.74 -21.04 5.29
N THR A 578 -28.68 -21.51 4.04
CA THR A 578 -28.52 -22.94 3.70
C THR A 578 -27.19 -23.19 3.01
N ILE A 579 -26.99 -22.62 1.82
CA ILE A 579 -25.71 -22.58 1.11
C ILE A 579 -25.11 -21.18 1.26
N VAL A 580 -23.86 -21.12 1.66
CA VAL A 580 -23.13 -19.88 1.94
C VAL A 580 -21.92 -19.77 1.02
N ARG A 581 -21.79 -18.57 0.44
CA ARG A 581 -20.61 -18.08 -0.26
C ARG A 581 -19.71 -17.36 0.74
N ALA A 582 -18.48 -17.84 0.88
CA ALA A 582 -17.48 -17.23 1.74
C ALA A 582 -16.38 -16.56 0.92
N TYR A 583 -16.11 -15.30 1.26
CA TYR A 583 -15.06 -14.48 0.67
C TYR A 583 -14.02 -14.09 1.72
N LEU A 584 -12.77 -13.87 1.29
CA LEU A 584 -11.71 -13.37 2.16
C LEU A 584 -11.95 -11.89 2.49
N ALA A 585 -11.96 -11.56 3.78
CA ALA A 585 -12.25 -10.20 4.26
C ALA A 585 -11.17 -9.20 3.82
N GLY A 586 -11.58 -7.99 3.40
CA GLY A 586 -10.68 -6.89 3.05
C GLY A 586 -9.98 -7.02 1.70
N GLN A 587 -10.37 -7.96 0.84
CA GLN A 587 -9.82 -8.12 -0.52
C GLN A 587 -10.83 -7.74 -1.60
N ALA A 588 -10.35 -7.14 -2.69
CA ALA A 588 -11.15 -6.85 -3.87
C ALA A 588 -11.52 -8.14 -4.62
N ARG A 589 -12.71 -8.19 -5.25
CA ARG A 589 -13.29 -9.40 -5.85
C ARG A 589 -13.58 -9.19 -7.35
N PRO A 590 -12.84 -9.81 -8.29
CA PRO A 590 -11.56 -10.52 -8.17
C PRO A 590 -10.39 -9.53 -8.00
N TYR A 591 -9.24 -9.99 -7.53
CA TYR A 591 -8.05 -9.14 -7.41
C TYR A 591 -6.99 -9.49 -8.46
N HIS A 592 -6.16 -8.48 -8.77
CA HIS A 592 -5.07 -8.61 -9.70
C HIS A 592 -3.73 -8.27 -9.05
N GLU A 593 -2.67 -8.96 -9.44
CA GLU A 593 -1.29 -8.60 -9.11
C GLU A 593 -0.47 -8.64 -10.39
N GLU A 594 0.51 -7.76 -10.52
CA GLU A 594 1.36 -7.65 -11.70
C GLU A 594 2.79 -8.15 -11.44
N GLN A 595 3.42 -8.70 -12.47
CA GLN A 595 4.84 -8.98 -12.47
C GLN A 595 5.41 -8.77 -13.87
N ILE A 596 6.58 -8.15 -13.95
CA ILE A 596 7.33 -8.07 -15.20
C ILE A 596 8.07 -9.40 -15.38
N GLU A 597 7.71 -10.16 -16.41
CA GLU A 597 8.35 -11.44 -16.72
C GLU A 597 9.64 -11.16 -17.50
N PHE A 598 10.78 -11.24 -16.80
CA PHE A 598 12.11 -11.11 -17.41
C PHE A 598 12.39 -12.18 -18.48
N GLU A 599 11.81 -13.38 -18.34
CA GLU A 599 12.06 -14.51 -19.26
C GLU A 599 11.22 -14.47 -20.55
N LYS A 600 10.08 -13.76 -20.56
CA LYS A 600 9.13 -13.77 -21.69
C LYS A 600 8.88 -12.40 -22.32
N ASP A 601 9.70 -11.40 -21.97
CA ASP A 601 9.60 -10.03 -22.49
C ASP A 601 8.14 -9.53 -22.47
N GLY A 602 7.50 -9.51 -21.30
CA GLY A 602 6.08 -9.16 -21.17
C GLY A 602 5.66 -8.81 -19.74
N MET A 603 4.41 -8.33 -19.61
CA MET A 603 3.78 -8.04 -18.32
C MET A 603 2.80 -9.15 -17.98
N GLY A 604 3.03 -9.86 -16.88
CA GLY A 604 2.11 -10.83 -16.32
C GLY A 604 1.07 -10.14 -15.44
N VAL A 605 -0.21 -10.31 -15.75
CA VAL A 605 -1.34 -9.94 -14.90
C VAL A 605 -1.92 -11.21 -14.31
N LYS A 606 -1.82 -11.39 -13.00
CA LYS A 606 -2.39 -12.51 -12.27
C LYS A 606 -3.80 -12.16 -11.83
N CYS A 607 -4.80 -12.91 -12.29
CA CYS A 607 -6.15 -12.88 -11.74
C CYS A 607 -6.24 -13.90 -10.60
N ARG A 608 -6.73 -13.49 -9.44
CA ARG A 608 -6.94 -14.38 -8.29
C ARG A 608 -8.30 -14.12 -7.62
N LEU A 609 -8.94 -15.20 -7.20
CA LEU A 609 -10.22 -15.24 -6.50
C LEU A 609 -10.09 -16.19 -5.31
N ASP A 610 -10.25 -15.66 -4.11
CA ASP A 610 -10.29 -16.45 -2.88
C ASP A 610 -11.75 -16.69 -2.49
N PHE A 611 -12.22 -17.91 -2.72
CA PHE A 611 -13.64 -18.26 -2.60
C PHE A 611 -13.85 -19.64 -1.98
N ALA A 612 -14.92 -19.79 -1.21
CA ALA A 612 -15.48 -21.09 -0.88
C ALA A 612 -17.00 -21.08 -0.89
N CYS A 613 -17.56 -22.26 -1.15
CA CYS A 613 -18.97 -22.53 -1.01
C CYS A 613 -19.17 -23.70 -0.05
N GLY A 614 -19.97 -23.47 1.00
CA GLY A 614 -20.28 -24.43 2.04
C GLY A 614 -21.78 -24.59 2.24
N VAL A 615 -22.20 -25.81 2.61
CA VAL A 615 -23.57 -26.10 3.03
C VAL A 615 -23.59 -26.01 4.55
N ILE A 616 -24.39 -25.10 5.11
CA ILE A 616 -24.49 -24.90 6.57
C ILE A 616 -25.81 -25.41 7.15
N ASN A 617 -26.85 -25.56 6.34
CA ASN A 617 -28.14 -26.07 6.80
C ASN A 617 -28.94 -26.67 5.64
N PHE A 618 -29.59 -27.82 5.89
CA PHE A 618 -30.43 -28.50 4.91
C PHE A 618 -31.91 -28.10 4.97
N ARG A 619 -32.38 -27.56 6.10
CA ARG A 619 -33.81 -27.39 6.40
C ARG A 619 -34.51 -26.35 5.53
N GLY A 620 -33.77 -25.42 4.96
CA GLY A 620 -34.30 -24.39 4.06
C GLY A 620 -34.27 -24.79 2.58
N LEU A 621 -33.87 -26.03 2.26
CA LEU A 621 -33.84 -26.55 0.89
C LEU A 621 -34.79 -27.73 0.76
N TYR A 622 -35.30 -27.96 -0.45
CA TYR A 622 -36.04 -29.16 -0.81
C TYR A 622 -35.72 -29.56 -2.25
N LYS A 623 -35.51 -30.86 -2.50
CA LYS A 623 -35.27 -31.42 -3.84
C LYS A 623 -36.40 -32.35 -4.26
N ASN A 624 -36.87 -32.16 -5.48
CA ASN A 624 -37.65 -33.16 -6.19
C ASN A 624 -36.82 -33.67 -7.38
N PRO A 625 -36.58 -34.99 -7.50
CA PRO A 625 -35.84 -35.54 -8.65
C PRO A 625 -36.50 -35.32 -10.02
N GLY A 626 -37.77 -34.92 -10.07
CA GLY A 626 -38.52 -34.81 -11.32
C GLY A 626 -39.05 -36.16 -11.82
N ALA A 627 -39.97 -36.13 -12.78
CA ALA A 627 -40.51 -37.34 -13.42
C ALA A 627 -39.81 -37.62 -14.75
#